data_AF-A0A0T6AU12-F1
#
_entry.id   AF-A0A0T6AU12-F1
#
_cell.length_a   1.000
_cell.length_b   1.000
_cell.length_c   1.000
_cell.angle_alpha   90.00
_cell.angle_beta   90.00
_cell.angle_gamma   90.00
#
_symmetry.space_group_name_H-M   'P 1'
#
loop_
_entity.id
_entity.type
_entity.pdbx_description
1 polymer ?
#
loop_
_entity_poly.entity_id
_entity_poly.type
_entity_poly.pdbx_seq_one_letter_code
_entity_poly.pdbx_strand_id
1 'polypeptide(L)'
;MVKTMTEALKIPHFLYCDEVPVTKLKILQQSLKTESEKFGVKISMMPFFIKAASNALQRYPVLNATVEGDCEKVIYRGAHNIGIAMDTKNGLAVPVIKNVDQLSIVEIAKELNRLMMSGKEGSFTNSDLIGGSFTISNIGVIGGTYASPVILPPQVAIIAIGAIKVMDFKES
;
A
#
# COMPACT_ATOMS: atom_id res chain seq x y z
N MET A 1 -11.18 -6.97 -12.82
CA MET A 1 -11.05 -7.94 -11.71
C MET A 1 -10.83 -9.37 -12.20
N VAL A 2 -11.81 -10.00 -12.88
CA VAL A 2 -11.73 -11.42 -13.31
C VAL A 2 -10.41 -11.74 -14.02
N LYS A 3 -10.08 -11.01 -15.09
CA LYS A 3 -8.83 -11.19 -15.86
C LYS A 3 -7.58 -11.13 -14.97
N THR A 4 -7.48 -10.11 -14.12
CA THR A 4 -6.32 -9.91 -13.22
C THR A 4 -6.16 -11.07 -12.23
N MET A 5 -7.27 -11.56 -11.66
CA MET A 5 -7.24 -12.65 -10.68
C MET A 5 -6.93 -13.99 -11.35
N THR A 6 -7.41 -14.22 -12.58
CA THR A 6 -7.05 -15.41 -13.36
C THR A 6 -5.55 -15.42 -13.69
N GLU A 7 -4.97 -14.28 -14.08
CA GLU A 7 -3.53 -14.20 -14.34
C GLU A 7 -2.69 -14.41 -13.07
N ALA A 8 -3.20 -13.98 -11.91
CA ALA A 8 -2.51 -14.20 -10.64
C ALA A 8 -2.35 -15.69 -10.28
N LEU A 9 -3.17 -16.60 -10.82
CA LEU A 9 -3.04 -18.05 -10.60
C LEU A 9 -1.71 -18.62 -11.12
N LYS A 10 -1.02 -17.92 -12.02
CA LYS A 10 0.30 -18.31 -12.52
C LYS A 10 1.41 -18.06 -11.51
N ILE A 11 1.15 -17.26 -10.47
CA ILE A 11 2.13 -16.90 -9.45
C ILE A 11 1.99 -17.88 -8.28
N PRO A 12 3.04 -18.63 -7.90
CA PRO A 12 3.02 -19.42 -6.67
C PRO A 12 3.10 -18.48 -5.46
N HIS A 13 1.98 -18.25 -4.76
CA HIS A 13 1.94 -17.37 -3.59
C HIS A 13 2.63 -18.00 -2.38
N PHE A 14 3.67 -17.34 -1.90
CA PHE A 14 4.22 -17.56 -0.57
C PHE A 14 3.66 -16.51 0.39
N LEU A 15 3.11 -16.94 1.52
CA LEU A 15 2.52 -16.08 2.54
C LEU A 15 3.40 -16.03 3.79
N TYR A 16 3.71 -14.82 4.23
CA TYR A 16 4.36 -14.54 5.51
C TYR A 16 3.53 -13.51 6.27
N CYS A 17 3.35 -13.75 7.56
CA CYS A 17 2.51 -12.96 8.46
C CYS A 17 3.28 -12.64 9.74
N ASP A 18 3.09 -11.43 10.26
CA ASP A 18 3.71 -11.00 11.52
C ASP A 18 2.85 -9.93 12.21
N GLU A 19 3.07 -9.70 13.50
CA GLU A 19 2.42 -8.66 14.30
C GLU A 19 3.40 -7.54 14.62
N VAL A 20 3.00 -6.29 14.39
CA VAL A 20 3.88 -5.14 14.57
C VAL A 20 3.33 -4.21 15.66
N PRO A 21 4.09 -3.93 16.73
CA PRO A 21 3.69 -2.98 17.75
C PRO A 21 3.75 -1.55 17.19
N VAL A 22 2.59 -0.91 17.04
CA VAL A 22 2.46 0.44 16.46
C VAL A 22 2.20 1.54 17.49
N THR A 23 2.39 1.27 18.79
CA THR A 23 2.09 2.22 19.89
C THR A 23 2.84 3.55 19.74
N LYS A 24 4.17 3.49 19.53
CA LYS A 24 4.99 4.69 19.33
C LYS A 24 4.60 5.47 18.07
N LEU A 25 4.28 4.74 17.00
CA LEU A 25 3.81 5.33 15.75
C LEU A 25 2.46 6.02 15.93
N LYS A 26 1.56 5.47 16.77
CA LYS A 26 0.27 6.06 17.10
C LYS A 26 0.39 7.38 17.83
N ILE A 27 1.30 7.45 18.79
CA ILE A 27 1.60 8.69 19.52
C ILE A 27 2.13 9.75 18.56
N LEU A 28 3.09 9.39 17.70
CA LEU A 28 3.65 10.29 16.69
C LEU A 28 2.59 10.78 15.68
N GLN A 29 1.72 9.87 15.21
CA GLN A 29 0.64 10.22 14.31
C GLN A 29 -0.34 11.21 14.96
N GLN A 30 -0.62 11.06 16.26
CA GLN A 30 -1.49 11.97 17.00
C GLN A 30 -0.86 13.36 17.15
N SER A 31 0.44 13.46 17.46
CA SER A 31 1.11 14.76 17.58
C SER A 31 1.16 15.51 16.25
N LEU A 32 1.41 14.80 15.15
CA LEU A 32 1.45 15.38 13.81
C LEU A 32 0.06 15.79 13.29
N LYS A 33 -1.00 15.09 13.72
CA LYS A 33 -2.37 15.38 13.30
C LYS A 33 -2.80 16.81 13.69
N THR A 34 -2.46 17.26 14.89
CA THR A 34 -2.80 18.62 15.37
C THR A 34 -2.15 19.72 14.55
N GLU A 35 -0.94 19.46 14.05
CA GLU A 35 -0.21 20.41 13.21
C GLU A 35 -0.68 20.35 11.75
N SER A 36 -0.93 19.14 11.24
CA SER A 36 -1.35 18.92 9.85
C SER A 36 -2.76 19.43 9.55
N GLU A 37 -3.66 19.43 10.55
CA GLU A 37 -5.00 20.03 10.44
C GLU A 37 -4.93 21.53 10.12
N LYS A 38 -3.90 22.26 10.61
CA LYS A 38 -3.68 23.68 10.25
C LYS A 38 -3.34 23.87 8.78
N PHE A 39 -2.77 22.84 8.15
CA PHE A 39 -2.44 22.83 6.72
C PHE A 39 -3.51 22.12 5.86
N GLY A 40 -4.66 21.77 6.45
CA GLY A 40 -5.76 21.12 5.74
C GLY A 40 -5.49 19.67 5.32
N VAL A 41 -4.46 19.02 5.86
CA VAL A 41 -4.09 17.63 5.50
C VAL A 41 -4.46 16.67 6.62
N LYS A 42 -5.35 15.73 6.32
CA LYS A 42 -5.67 14.63 7.23
C LYS A 42 -4.61 13.54 7.13
N ILE A 43 -3.80 13.38 8.18
CA ILE A 43 -2.77 12.34 8.25
C ILE A 43 -3.36 11.10 8.94
N SER A 44 -3.53 10.02 8.17
CA SER A 44 -3.86 8.68 8.69
C SER A 44 -2.60 7.87 8.99
N MET A 45 -2.73 6.58 9.30
CA MET A 45 -1.59 5.67 9.45
C MET A 45 -0.95 5.27 8.12
N MET A 46 -1.73 5.26 7.04
CA MET A 46 -1.29 4.77 5.73
C MET A 46 -0.04 5.48 5.18
N PRO A 47 0.10 6.81 5.25
CA PRO A 47 1.31 7.49 4.78
C PRO A 47 2.60 6.99 5.43
N PHE A 48 2.54 6.62 6.71
CA PHE A 48 3.69 6.04 7.42
C PHE A 48 4.03 4.64 6.89
N PHE A 49 3.02 3.78 6.69
CA PHE A 49 3.22 2.44 6.14
C PHE A 49 3.73 2.48 4.69
N ILE A 50 3.20 3.39 3.88
CA ILE A 50 3.62 3.61 2.50
C ILE A 50 5.09 4.06 2.45
N LYS A 51 5.49 5.02 3.31
CA LYS A 51 6.89 5.47 3.36
C LYS A 51 7.82 4.38 3.92
N ALA A 52 7.38 3.63 4.94
CA ALA A 52 8.14 2.52 5.48
C ALA A 52 8.35 1.40 4.44
N ALA A 53 7.31 1.07 3.67
CA ALA A 53 7.42 0.14 2.56
C ALA A 53 8.42 0.64 1.52
N SER A 54 8.35 1.91 1.10
CA SER A 54 9.33 2.50 0.18
C SER A 54 10.78 2.39 0.68
N ASN A 55 11.02 2.66 1.96
CA ASN A 55 12.35 2.49 2.56
C ASN A 55 12.81 1.01 2.55
N ALA A 56 11.90 0.07 2.78
CA ALA A 56 12.20 -1.36 2.71
C ALA A 56 12.50 -1.81 1.27
N LEU A 57 11.73 -1.31 0.28
CA LEU A 57 11.95 -1.58 -1.14
C LEU A 57 13.31 -1.07 -1.62
N GLN A 58 13.80 0.05 -1.06
CA GLN A 58 15.14 0.55 -1.37
C GLN A 58 16.24 -0.44 -0.93
N ARG A 59 16.06 -1.10 0.22
CA ARG A 59 16.99 -2.11 0.74
C ARG A 59 16.83 -3.47 0.04
N TYR A 60 15.60 -3.79 -0.37
CA TYR A 60 15.24 -5.06 -1.01
C TYR A 60 14.57 -4.80 -2.37
N PRO A 61 15.32 -4.34 -3.38
CA PRO A 61 14.76 -3.91 -4.67
C PRO A 61 14.10 -5.05 -5.45
N VAL A 62 14.40 -6.32 -5.12
CA VAL A 62 13.75 -7.50 -5.70
C VAL A 62 12.24 -7.51 -5.46
N LEU A 63 11.76 -6.92 -4.35
CA LEU A 63 10.33 -6.80 -4.05
C LEU A 63 9.63 -5.72 -4.89
N ASN A 64 10.40 -4.81 -5.50
CA ASN A 64 9.91 -3.78 -6.43
C ASN A 64 10.20 -4.15 -7.90
N ALA A 65 10.34 -5.44 -8.19
CA ALA A 65 10.59 -5.94 -9.54
C ALA A 65 9.32 -6.46 -10.22
N THR A 66 9.41 -6.66 -11.53
CA THR A 66 8.42 -7.41 -12.32
C THR A 66 9.09 -8.58 -13.02
N VAL A 67 8.36 -9.67 -13.21
CA VAL A 67 8.86 -10.86 -13.92
C VAL A 67 8.27 -10.95 -15.33
N GLU A 68 9.09 -11.28 -16.31
CA GLU A 68 8.69 -11.46 -17.72
C GLU A 68 9.18 -12.81 -18.26
N GLY A 69 8.53 -13.29 -19.33
CA GLY A 69 8.91 -14.50 -20.06
C GLY A 69 8.95 -15.74 -19.18
N ASP A 70 7.83 -16.11 -18.55
CA ASP A 70 7.71 -17.28 -17.67
C ASP A 70 8.77 -17.31 -16.53
N CYS A 71 9.03 -16.15 -15.94
CA CYS A 71 10.00 -15.93 -14.87
C CYS A 71 11.48 -16.05 -15.26
N GLU A 72 11.81 -15.98 -16.56
CA GLU A 72 13.21 -15.97 -17.03
C GLU A 72 13.90 -14.62 -16.83
N LYS A 73 13.15 -13.51 -16.79
CA LYS A 73 13.71 -12.16 -16.67
C LYS A 73 13.09 -11.42 -15.49
N VAL A 74 13.95 -10.91 -14.62
CA VAL A 74 13.57 -10.03 -13.50
C VAL A 74 13.93 -8.59 -13.86
N ILE A 75 12.93 -7.72 -13.90
CA ILE A 75 13.09 -6.30 -14.22
C ILE A 75 12.92 -5.49 -12.93
N TYR A 76 14.02 -4.95 -12.44
CA TYR A 76 14.04 -4.06 -11.28
C TYR A 76 13.52 -2.68 -11.65
N ARG A 77 12.63 -2.11 -10.84
CA ARG A 77 12.12 -0.75 -11.02
C ARG A 77 12.75 0.19 -10.01
N GLY A 78 13.35 1.29 -10.49
CA GLY A 78 13.94 2.32 -9.62
C GLY A 78 12.89 3.19 -8.94
N ALA A 79 11.80 3.51 -9.63
CA ALA A 79 10.70 4.29 -9.06
C ALA A 79 9.82 3.45 -8.14
N HIS A 80 9.49 3.97 -6.96
CA HIS A 80 8.58 3.30 -6.02
C HIS A 80 7.14 3.77 -6.26
N ASN A 81 6.43 3.07 -7.14
CA ASN A 81 5.04 3.36 -7.47
C ASN A 81 4.12 2.44 -6.68
N ILE A 82 3.62 2.91 -5.55
CA ILE A 82 2.88 2.06 -4.61
C ILE A 82 1.38 2.17 -4.89
N GLY A 83 0.80 1.05 -5.32
CA GLY A 83 -0.64 0.85 -5.46
C GLY A 83 -1.31 0.72 -4.09
N ILE A 84 -2.45 1.38 -3.92
CA ILE A 84 -3.26 1.31 -2.70
C ILE A 84 -4.59 0.68 -3.06
N ALA A 85 -4.81 -0.55 -2.62
CA ALA A 85 -6.08 -1.22 -2.81
C ALA A 85 -7.15 -0.53 -1.94
N MET A 86 -8.20 -0.03 -2.59
CA MET A 86 -9.30 0.67 -1.94
C MET A 86 -10.65 0.26 -2.50
N ASP A 87 -11.64 0.21 -1.61
CA ASP A 87 -13.02 -0.03 -1.99
C ASP A 87 -13.65 1.25 -2.52
N THR A 88 -14.34 1.15 -3.65
CA THR A 88 -15.02 2.27 -4.30
C THR A 88 -16.44 1.86 -4.67
N LYS A 89 -17.29 2.81 -5.06
CA LYS A 89 -18.66 2.50 -5.50
C LYS A 89 -18.72 1.52 -6.67
N ASN A 90 -17.68 1.51 -7.51
CA ASN A 90 -17.57 0.64 -8.68
C ASN A 90 -16.81 -0.68 -8.36
N GLY A 91 -16.57 -0.96 -7.07
CA GLY A 91 -15.79 -2.10 -6.59
C GLY A 91 -14.34 -1.77 -6.29
N LEU A 92 -13.51 -2.81 -6.20
CA LEU A 92 -12.09 -2.71 -5.87
C LEU A 92 -11.31 -1.95 -6.97
N ALA A 93 -10.69 -0.84 -6.58
CA ALA A 93 -9.74 -0.10 -7.41
C ALA A 93 -8.37 -0.04 -6.73
N VAL A 94 -7.31 0.06 -7.52
CA VAL A 94 -5.93 0.11 -7.03
C VAL A 94 -5.20 1.30 -7.67
N PRO A 95 -5.50 2.54 -7.25
CA PRO A 95 -4.73 3.69 -7.70
C PRO A 95 -3.32 3.68 -7.11
N VAL A 96 -2.41 4.42 -7.75
CA VAL A 96 -0.97 4.36 -7.56
C VAL A 96 -0.45 5.72 -7.11
N ILE A 97 0.26 5.75 -6.00
CA ILE A 97 1.07 6.91 -5.58
C ILE A 97 2.44 6.75 -6.22
N LYS A 98 2.84 7.72 -7.05
CA LYS A 98 4.08 7.64 -7.84
C LYS A 98 5.28 8.16 -7.06
N ASN A 99 6.46 7.59 -7.35
CA ASN A 99 7.76 8.04 -6.84
C ASN A 99 7.79 8.25 -5.32
N VAL A 100 7.22 7.31 -4.55
CA VAL A 100 7.12 7.39 -3.08
C VAL A 100 8.50 7.53 -2.40
N ASP A 101 9.56 7.04 -3.03
CA ASP A 101 10.94 7.25 -2.62
C ASP A 101 11.28 8.75 -2.46
N GLN A 102 10.77 9.60 -3.33
CA GLN A 102 11.03 11.04 -3.37
C GLN A 102 10.06 11.87 -2.51
N LEU A 103 8.94 11.29 -2.10
CA LEU A 103 7.88 12.00 -1.38
C LEU A 103 8.10 11.96 0.14
N SER A 104 7.77 13.06 0.81
CA SER A 104 7.61 13.13 2.27
C SER A 104 6.30 12.47 2.71
N ILE A 105 6.17 12.18 4.01
CA ILE A 105 4.94 11.62 4.59
C ILE A 105 3.74 12.55 4.35
N VAL A 106 3.94 13.86 4.41
CA VAL A 106 2.88 14.86 4.19
C VAL A 106 2.44 14.87 2.72
N GLU A 107 3.37 14.78 1.77
CA GLU A 107 3.05 14.70 0.34
C GLU A 107 2.32 13.39 0.01
N ILE A 108 2.76 12.26 0.58
CA ILE A 108 2.05 10.99 0.47
C ILE A 108 0.63 11.11 1.03
N ALA A 109 0.45 11.79 2.18
CA ALA A 109 -0.87 12.01 2.77
C ALA A 109 -1.77 12.87 1.87
N LYS A 110 -1.24 13.94 1.27
CA LYS A 110 -1.98 14.78 0.31
C LYS A 110 -2.42 13.97 -0.90
N GLU A 111 -1.51 13.21 -1.49
CA GLU A 111 -1.81 12.41 -2.69
C GLU A 111 -2.79 11.28 -2.39
N LEU A 112 -2.64 10.60 -1.25
CA LEU A 112 -3.60 9.61 -0.79
C LEU A 112 -5.00 10.23 -0.60
N ASN A 113 -5.10 11.42 -0.01
CA ASN A 113 -6.37 12.13 0.14
C ASN A 113 -7.00 12.49 -1.22
N ARG A 114 -6.19 12.93 -2.20
CA ARG A 114 -6.65 13.18 -3.56
C ARG A 114 -7.22 11.91 -4.19
N LEU A 115 -6.48 10.80 -4.13
CA LEU A 115 -6.91 9.51 -4.68
C LEU A 115 -8.18 8.98 -3.99
N MET A 116 -8.31 9.14 -2.67
CA MET A 116 -9.53 8.78 -1.96
C MET A 116 -10.74 9.59 -2.41
N MET A 117 -10.58 10.89 -2.70
CA MET A 117 -11.66 11.72 -3.25
C MET A 117 -12.03 11.27 -4.67
N SER A 118 -11.05 11.05 -5.53
CA SER A 118 -11.27 10.51 -6.88
C SER A 118 -11.98 9.14 -6.85
N GLY A 119 -11.65 8.27 -5.90
CA GLY A 119 -12.33 6.99 -5.72
C GLY A 119 -13.79 7.10 -5.28
N LYS A 120 -14.13 8.11 -4.46
CA LYS A 120 -15.51 8.38 -4.06
C LYS A 120 -16.37 8.93 -5.19
N GLU A 121 -15.75 9.76 -6.04
CA GLU A 121 -16.38 10.38 -7.20
C GLU A 121 -16.38 9.45 -8.44
N GLY A 122 -15.55 8.41 -8.44
CA GLY A 122 -15.33 7.56 -9.62
C GLY A 122 -14.53 8.28 -10.73
N SER A 123 -13.77 9.31 -10.37
CA SER A 123 -13.08 10.24 -11.27
C SER A 123 -11.58 9.95 -11.40
N PHE A 124 -11.14 8.71 -11.20
CA PHE A 124 -9.74 8.33 -11.40
C PHE A 124 -9.28 8.62 -12.82
N THR A 125 -8.10 9.23 -12.94
CA THR A 125 -7.45 9.40 -14.24
C THR A 125 -6.76 8.09 -14.63
N ASN A 126 -6.52 7.88 -15.93
CA ASN A 126 -5.77 6.71 -16.39
C ASN A 126 -4.35 6.67 -15.80
N SER A 127 -3.75 7.85 -15.56
CA SER A 127 -2.44 7.93 -14.91
C SER A 127 -2.45 7.52 -13.44
N ASP A 128 -3.60 7.56 -12.77
CA ASP A 128 -3.74 7.13 -11.37
C ASP A 128 -3.75 5.61 -11.25
N LEU A 129 -4.17 4.87 -12.30
CA LEU A 129 -4.42 3.43 -12.23
C LEU A 129 -3.27 2.58 -12.81
N ILE A 130 -2.30 3.20 -13.48
CA ILE A 130 -1.24 2.51 -14.23
C ILE A 130 0.13 2.73 -13.58
N GLY A 131 0.99 1.72 -13.69
CA GLY A 131 2.42 1.85 -13.39
C GLY A 131 2.80 1.48 -11.95
N GLY A 132 1.90 0.84 -11.20
CA GLY A 132 2.18 0.33 -9.87
C GLY A 132 3.22 -0.79 -9.91
N SER A 133 4.24 -0.70 -9.05
CA SER A 133 5.32 -1.67 -8.90
C SER A 133 5.20 -2.53 -7.63
N PHE A 134 4.45 -2.04 -6.64
CA PHE A 134 4.17 -2.72 -5.39
C PHE A 134 2.77 -2.34 -4.89
N THR A 135 2.09 -3.20 -4.14
CA THR A 135 0.72 -2.91 -3.65
C THR A 135 0.60 -3.07 -2.13
N ILE A 136 -0.15 -2.15 -1.52
CA ILE A 136 -0.60 -2.24 -0.13
C ILE A 136 -2.12 -2.28 -0.10
N SER A 137 -2.66 -3.25 0.64
CA SER A 137 -4.09 -3.42 0.88
C SER A 137 -4.39 -3.24 2.37
N ASN A 138 -5.20 -2.24 2.71
CA ASN A 138 -5.58 -1.97 4.09
C ASN A 138 -6.99 -2.51 4.36
N ILE A 139 -7.07 -3.80 4.69
CA ILE A 139 -8.34 -4.45 5.06
C ILE A 139 -8.79 -4.05 6.47
N GLY A 140 -7.86 -3.58 7.30
CA GLY A 140 -8.11 -3.20 8.69
C GLY A 140 -9.11 -2.06 8.89
N VAL A 141 -9.45 -1.31 7.84
CA VAL A 141 -10.53 -0.30 7.86
C VAL A 141 -11.90 -0.96 8.02
N ILE A 142 -12.09 -2.15 7.45
CA ILE A 142 -13.33 -2.95 7.56
C ILE A 142 -13.22 -3.90 8.75
N GLY A 143 -12.05 -4.51 8.95
CA GLY A 143 -11.76 -5.44 10.04
C GLY A 143 -10.73 -6.49 9.64
N GLY A 144 -10.54 -7.50 10.51
CA GLY A 144 -9.62 -8.62 10.27
C GLY A 144 -8.23 -8.44 10.90
N THR A 145 -7.50 -9.54 11.01
CA THR A 145 -6.13 -9.59 11.55
C THR A 145 -5.17 -9.98 10.43
N TYR A 146 -5.16 -11.26 10.07
CA TYR A 146 -4.38 -11.78 8.96
C TYR A 146 -5.22 -11.94 7.71
N ALA A 147 -4.57 -11.84 6.56
CA ALA A 147 -5.16 -12.15 5.27
C ALA A 147 -4.11 -12.75 4.33
N SER A 148 -4.58 -13.48 3.33
CA SER A 148 -3.77 -13.97 2.22
C SER A 148 -4.06 -13.11 0.99
N PRO A 149 -3.37 -11.96 0.81
CA PRO A 149 -3.60 -11.10 -0.35
C PRO A 149 -3.13 -11.77 -1.65
N VAL A 150 -3.83 -11.49 -2.73
CA VAL A 150 -3.46 -11.96 -4.08
C VAL A 150 -2.56 -10.92 -4.74
N ILE A 151 -1.36 -11.34 -5.14
CA ILE A 151 -0.41 -10.49 -5.89
C ILE A 151 -1.06 -10.03 -7.21
N LEU A 152 -0.88 -8.76 -7.56
CA LEU A 152 -1.40 -8.17 -8.80
C LEU A 152 -0.33 -8.27 -9.91
N PRO A 153 -0.51 -9.12 -10.94
CA PRO A 153 0.46 -9.20 -12.03
C PRO A 153 0.59 -7.85 -12.76
N PRO A 154 1.81 -7.44 -13.17
CA PRO A 154 3.07 -8.18 -13.16
C PRO A 154 3.93 -7.97 -11.89
N GLN A 155 3.37 -7.42 -10.81
CA GLN A 155 4.10 -7.22 -9.55
C GLN A 155 4.43 -8.57 -8.90
N VAL A 156 5.41 -8.56 -7.99
CA VAL A 156 5.90 -9.77 -7.30
C VAL A 156 5.51 -9.83 -5.82
N ALA A 157 4.99 -8.74 -5.26
CA ALA A 157 4.67 -8.66 -3.84
C ALA A 157 3.47 -7.74 -3.54
N ILE A 158 2.75 -8.06 -2.48
CA ILE A 158 1.63 -7.29 -1.94
C ILE A 158 1.62 -7.41 -0.42
N ILE A 159 1.31 -6.33 0.29
CA ILE A 159 1.11 -6.36 1.74
C ILE A 159 -0.37 -6.18 2.07
N ALA A 160 -0.89 -6.99 2.99
CA ALA A 160 -2.17 -6.76 3.64
C ALA A 160 -1.95 -6.25 5.07
N ILE A 161 -2.64 -5.17 5.43
CA ILE A 161 -2.59 -4.57 6.76
C ILE A 161 -3.93 -4.81 7.45
N GLY A 162 -3.87 -5.52 8.59
CA GLY A 162 -5.03 -5.80 9.46
C GLY A 162 -5.44 -4.62 10.33
N ALA A 163 -6.52 -4.82 11.10
CA ALA A 163 -7.03 -3.80 12.00
C ALA A 163 -6.07 -3.59 13.19
N ILE A 164 -5.76 -2.32 13.47
CA ILE A 164 -4.97 -1.95 14.65
C ILE A 164 -5.83 -2.16 15.90
N LYS A 165 -5.38 -3.01 16.83
CA LYS A 165 -6.06 -3.32 18.09
C LYS A 165 -5.15 -3.06 19.29
N VAL A 166 -5.74 -2.67 20.40
CA VAL A 166 -5.06 -2.67 21.70
C VAL A 166 -5.04 -4.11 22.20
N MET A 167 -3.85 -4.62 22.49
CA MET A 167 -3.63 -5.97 23.00
C MET A 167 -2.68 -5.91 24.18
N ASP A 168 -2.85 -6.80 25.16
CA ASP A 168 -1.92 -6.97 26.26
C ASP A 168 -0.66 -7.69 25.74
N PHE A 169 0.29 -6.92 25.23
CA PHE A 169 1.57 -7.45 24.75
C PHE A 169 2.49 -7.65 25.96
N LYS A 170 2.77 -8.91 26.31
CA LYS A 170 3.92 -9.22 27.17
C LYS A 170 5.15 -9.25 26.27
N GLU A 171 6.03 -8.25 26.40
CA GLU A 171 7.36 -8.32 25.78
C GLU A 171 8.06 -9.59 26.30
N SER A 172 8.38 -10.50 25.39
CA SER A 172 9.17 -11.71 25.62
C SER A 172 10.66 -11.44 25.49
#